data_AF-A0A257SW61-F1
#
_entry.id   AF-A0A257SW61-F1
#
_cell.length_a   1.000
_cell.length_b   1.000
_cell.length_c   1.000
_cell.angle_alpha   90.00
_cell.angle_beta   90.00
_cell.angle_gamma   90.00
#
_symmetry.space_group_name_H-M   'P 1'
#
loop_
_entity.id
_entity.type
_entity.pdbx_description
1 polymer ?
#
loop_
_entity_poly.entity_id
_entity_poly.type
_entity_poly.pdbx_seq_one_letter_code
_entity_poly.pdbx_strand_id
1 'polypeptide(L)'
;MRSIPGRLSLTRSPSFPGLPGRIQDNPVARSLIGIVLAALTLGAAILVARRVRPQFVIRIQKQRARCVRGEVSERYVRDCNDVAQITGVRSGCIRGFRRAGAVHLVFSRAISGAARQSFRNVWPDGQDAGPRPIPPRGPSGRRARG
;
A
#
# COMPACT_ATOMS: atom_id res chain seq x y z
N MET A 1 -49.78 69.45 32.75
CA MET A 1 -48.86 70.23 33.62
C MET A 1 -48.46 69.30 34.76
N ARG A 2 -47.23 68.79 34.88
CA ARG A 2 -45.94 69.48 35.06
C ARG A 2 -44.76 68.76 34.35
N SER A 3 -43.85 69.58 33.82
CA SER A 3 -42.45 69.30 33.40
C SER A 3 -41.58 68.81 34.58
N ILE A 4 -40.69 67.80 34.43
CA ILE A 4 -39.24 67.81 34.02
C ILE A 4 -38.36 68.64 35.00
N PRO A 5 -37.08 68.32 35.37
CA PRO A 5 -36.08 67.37 34.83
C PRO A 5 -35.28 66.55 35.88
N GLY A 6 -34.36 65.68 35.43
CA GLY A 6 -33.30 65.16 36.32
C GLY A 6 -32.33 64.18 35.68
N ARG A 7 -31.47 64.71 34.80
CA ARG A 7 -30.35 64.03 34.13
C ARG A 7 -29.21 63.68 35.11
N LEU A 8 -28.27 62.85 34.62
CA LEU A 8 -26.92 62.53 35.12
C LEU A 8 -26.88 61.29 36.02
N SER A 9 -25.94 60.36 35.93
CA SER A 9 -24.80 60.09 35.08
C SER A 9 -24.20 58.76 35.58
N LEU A 10 -23.19 58.26 34.86
CA LEU A 10 -22.18 57.32 35.33
C LEU A 10 -22.48 55.83 35.14
N THR A 11 -22.16 55.38 33.93
CA THR A 11 -21.04 54.45 33.69
C THR A 11 -20.74 53.49 34.84
N ARG A 12 -21.25 52.26 34.74
CA ARG A 12 -20.54 51.12 35.29
C ARG A 12 -20.50 50.04 34.23
N SER A 13 -19.52 50.17 33.35
CA SER A 13 -19.07 49.07 32.52
C SER A 13 -18.65 47.94 33.47
N PRO A 14 -19.21 46.72 33.40
CA PRO A 14 -18.70 45.61 34.18
C PRO A 14 -17.30 45.30 33.64
N SER A 15 -16.29 45.63 34.44
CA SER A 15 -14.93 45.16 34.25
C SER A 15 -14.95 43.64 34.27
N PHE A 16 -14.88 43.01 33.10
CA PHE A 16 -14.66 41.57 33.02
C PHE A 16 -13.29 41.28 33.63
N PRO A 17 -13.20 40.47 34.70
CA PRO A 17 -11.90 40.00 35.19
C PRO A 17 -11.24 39.24 34.04
N GLY A 18 -10.08 39.76 33.62
CA GLY A 18 -9.29 39.19 32.55
C GLY A 18 -9.08 37.70 32.80
N LEU A 19 -9.38 36.89 31.79
CA LEU A 19 -9.15 35.45 31.77
C LEU A 19 -7.70 35.17 32.19
N PRO A 20 -7.44 34.60 33.39
CA PRO A 20 -6.11 34.12 33.71
C PRO A 20 -5.96 32.78 33.01
N GLY A 21 -5.44 32.82 31.80
CA GLY A 21 -5.31 31.63 30.99
C GLY A 21 -4.40 31.88 29.83
N ARG A 22 -3.18 32.39 30.12
CA ARG A 22 -2.04 32.31 29.21
C ARG A 22 -1.90 30.84 28.83
N ILE A 23 -2.51 30.46 27.70
CA ILE A 23 -2.46 29.11 27.16
C ILE A 23 -0.99 28.74 27.14
N GLN A 24 -0.69 27.72 27.92
CA GLN A 24 0.63 27.29 28.32
C GLN A 24 1.60 27.30 27.13
N ASP A 25 2.36 28.39 26.97
CA ASP A 25 3.51 28.53 26.08
C ASP A 25 4.67 27.73 26.65
N ASN A 26 4.46 26.43 26.88
CA ASN A 26 5.51 25.56 27.38
C ASN A 26 6.31 25.08 26.16
N PRO A 27 7.53 25.62 25.92
CA PRO A 27 8.36 25.21 24.78
C PRO A 27 8.74 23.73 24.87
N VAL A 28 8.75 23.18 26.09
CA VAL A 28 8.97 21.74 26.32
C VAL A 28 7.75 20.96 25.84
N ALA A 29 6.53 21.38 26.17
CA ALA A 29 5.31 20.70 25.72
C ALA A 29 5.20 20.70 24.18
N ARG A 30 5.50 21.83 23.53
CA ARG A 30 5.53 21.92 22.05
C ARG A 30 6.57 20.96 21.44
N SER A 31 7.76 20.91 22.01
CA SER A 31 8.83 20.01 21.56
C SER A 31 8.47 18.54 21.76
N LEU A 32 7.88 18.17 22.91
CA LEU A 32 7.43 16.81 23.20
C LEU A 32 6.33 16.36 22.24
N ILE A 33 5.35 17.22 21.95
CA ILE A 33 4.30 16.93 20.96
C ILE A 33 4.93 16.70 19.58
N GLY A 34 5.87 17.55 19.15
CA GLY A 34 6.58 17.40 17.88
C GLY A 34 7.35 16.07 17.78
N ILE A 35 8.07 15.70 18.84
CA ILE A 35 8.82 14.43 18.91
C ILE A 35 7.87 13.23 18.86
N VAL A 36 6.77 13.26 19.60
CA VAL A 36 5.78 12.17 19.61
C VAL A 36 5.14 12.01 18.23
N LEU A 37 4.77 13.11 17.57
CA LEU A 37 4.23 13.06 16.21
C LEU A 37 5.25 12.55 15.19
N ALA A 38 6.51 12.99 15.29
CA ALA A 38 7.60 12.49 14.45
C ALA A 38 7.85 10.98 14.66
N ALA A 39 7.85 10.52 15.91
CA ALA A 39 8.02 9.11 16.23
C ALA A 39 6.83 8.25 15.75
N LEU A 40 5.60 8.75 15.89
CA LEU A 40 4.39 8.07 15.40
C LEU A 40 4.37 7.98 13.87
N THR A 41 4.67 9.07 13.18
CA THR A 41 4.74 9.08 11.71
C THR A 41 5.84 8.17 11.19
N LEU A 42 7.03 8.20 11.82
CA LEU A 42 8.13 7.32 11.47
C LEU A 42 7.79 5.84 11.75
N GLY A 43 7.22 5.54 12.91
CA GLY A 43 6.81 4.20 13.29
C GLY A 43 5.74 3.63 12.35
N ALA A 44 4.72 4.44 12.02
CA ALA A 44 3.69 4.09 11.05
C ALA A 44 4.28 3.85 9.64
N ALA A 45 5.18 4.71 9.18
CA ALA A 45 5.86 4.55 7.90
C ALA A 45 6.68 3.25 7.84
N ILE A 46 7.41 2.92 8.92
CA ILE A 46 8.17 1.67 9.02
C ILE A 46 7.24 0.45 9.02
N LEU A 47 6.14 0.50 9.75
CA LEU A 47 5.14 -0.59 9.78
C LEU A 47 4.49 -0.81 8.41
N VAL A 48 4.11 0.26 7.72
CA VAL A 48 3.56 0.19 6.36
C VAL A 48 4.61 -0.36 5.39
N ALA A 49 5.85 0.14 5.44
CA ALA A 49 6.93 -0.34 4.59
C ALA A 49 7.23 -1.84 4.79
N ARG A 50 7.11 -2.34 6.03
CA ARG A 50 7.30 -3.76 6.34
C ARG A 50 6.17 -4.65 5.83
N ARG A 51 4.92 -4.14 5.74
CA ARG A 51 3.77 -4.92 5.22
C ARG A 51 3.73 -5.00 3.69
N VAL A 52 4.43 -4.13 2.97
CA VAL A 52 4.44 -4.07 1.50
C VAL A 52 5.71 -4.70 0.93
N ARG A 53 6.12 -5.87 1.46
CA ARG A 53 7.21 -6.64 0.85
C ARG A 53 6.64 -7.51 -0.27
N PRO A 54 7.08 -7.32 -1.53
CA PRO A 54 6.64 -8.20 -2.61
C PRO A 54 7.17 -9.61 -2.37
N GLN A 55 6.32 -10.61 -2.56
CA GLN A 55 6.70 -12.02 -2.51
C GLN A 55 7.71 -12.35 -3.62
N PHE A 56 7.49 -11.78 -4.80
CA PHE A 56 8.45 -11.84 -5.90
C PHE A 56 8.46 -10.56 -6.73
N VAL A 57 9.55 -10.37 -7.46
CA VAL A 57 9.76 -9.27 -8.39
C VAL A 57 10.33 -9.82 -9.69
N ILE A 58 9.57 -9.64 -10.77
CA ILE A 58 10.02 -9.92 -12.13
C ILE A 58 10.36 -8.59 -12.78
N ARG A 59 11.57 -8.50 -13.34
CA ARG A 59 12.03 -7.35 -14.09
C ARG A 59 12.03 -7.69 -15.57
N ILE A 60 11.48 -6.80 -16.37
CA ILE A 60 11.54 -6.87 -17.82
C ILE A 60 12.65 -5.91 -18.27
N GLN A 61 13.61 -6.41 -19.02
CA GLN A 61 14.68 -5.62 -19.64
C GLN A 61 15.00 -6.20 -21.00
N LYS A 62 15.12 -5.33 -22.01
CA LYS A 62 15.40 -5.75 -23.39
C LYS A 62 14.41 -6.83 -23.85
N GLN A 63 13.13 -6.66 -23.52
CA GLN A 63 12.04 -7.61 -23.79
C GLN A 63 12.20 -9.00 -23.15
N ARG A 64 13.09 -9.16 -22.17
CA ARG A 64 13.24 -10.41 -21.42
C ARG A 64 12.76 -10.25 -20.00
N ALA A 65 11.91 -11.18 -19.57
CA ALA A 65 11.49 -11.29 -18.19
C ALA A 65 12.52 -12.09 -17.37
N ARG A 66 12.91 -11.57 -16.19
CA ARG A 66 13.76 -12.28 -15.23
C ARG A 66 13.23 -12.08 -13.82
N CYS A 67 13.20 -13.16 -13.03
CA CYS A 67 12.96 -13.04 -11.59
C CYS A 67 14.22 -12.43 -10.93
N VAL A 68 14.06 -11.29 -10.25
CA VAL A 68 15.15 -10.59 -9.56
C VAL A 68 15.07 -10.79 -8.05
N ARG A 69 13.88 -11.13 -7.53
CA ARG A 69 13.64 -11.35 -6.11
C ARG A 69 12.49 -12.33 -5.91
N GLY A 70 12.60 -13.17 -4.90
CA GLY A 70 11.57 -14.15 -4.56
C GLY A 70 11.62 -15.38 -5.44
N GLU A 71 10.67 -16.28 -5.22
CA GLU A 71 10.55 -17.53 -5.94
C GLU A 71 9.27 -17.52 -6.78
N VAL A 72 9.40 -17.90 -8.04
CA VAL A 72 8.32 -17.99 -9.02
C VAL A 72 8.63 -19.15 -9.95
N SER A 73 7.61 -19.87 -10.41
CA SER A 73 7.81 -20.98 -11.35
C SER A 73 8.51 -20.50 -12.62
N GLU A 74 9.46 -21.30 -13.13
CA GLU A 74 10.15 -21.00 -14.39
C GLU A 74 9.17 -20.90 -15.57
N ARG A 75 8.07 -21.68 -15.51
CA ARG A 75 6.97 -21.63 -16.46
C ARG A 75 6.39 -20.22 -16.53
N TYR A 76 6.02 -19.63 -15.39
CA TYR A 76 5.46 -18.28 -15.37
C TYR A 76 6.45 -17.21 -15.84
N VAL A 77 7.74 -17.36 -15.52
CA VAL A 77 8.78 -16.44 -16.05
C VAL A 77 8.86 -16.52 -17.57
N ARG A 78 8.70 -17.72 -18.14
CA ARG A 78 8.65 -17.95 -19.59
C ARG A 78 7.40 -17.34 -20.22
N ASP A 79 6.23 -17.57 -19.62
CA ASP A 79 4.97 -16.97 -20.09
C ASP A 79 5.04 -15.43 -20.05
N CYS A 80 5.68 -14.85 -19.03
CA CYS A 80 5.95 -13.41 -18.97
C CYS A 80 6.89 -12.94 -20.09
N ASN A 81 7.87 -13.74 -20.47
CA ASN A 81 8.78 -13.42 -21.56
C ASN A 81 8.02 -13.39 -22.89
N ASP A 82 7.15 -14.36 -23.13
CA ASP A 82 6.34 -14.44 -24.35
C ASP A 82 5.36 -13.26 -24.44
N VAL A 83 4.69 -12.91 -23.33
CA VAL A 83 3.85 -11.71 -23.26
C VAL A 83 4.66 -10.44 -23.51
N ALA A 84 5.87 -10.31 -22.96
CA ALA A 84 6.71 -9.13 -23.19
C ALA A 84 7.12 -8.97 -24.66
N GLN A 85 7.34 -10.08 -25.37
CA GLN A 85 7.62 -10.10 -26.80
C GLN A 85 6.39 -9.70 -27.61
N ILE A 86 5.24 -10.35 -27.37
CA ILE A 86 3.97 -10.10 -28.08
C ILE A 86 3.50 -8.65 -27.91
N THR A 87 3.58 -8.13 -26.69
CA THR A 87 3.10 -6.78 -26.36
C THR A 87 4.14 -5.69 -26.62
N GLY A 88 5.36 -6.04 -27.03
CA GLY A 88 6.44 -5.10 -27.30
C GLY A 88 7.01 -4.39 -26.06
N VAL A 89 6.76 -4.91 -24.85
CA VAL A 89 7.24 -4.30 -23.60
C VAL A 89 8.75 -4.49 -23.46
N ARG A 90 9.50 -3.40 -23.65
CA ARG A 90 10.98 -3.43 -23.58
C ARG A 90 11.52 -3.36 -22.17
N SER A 91 10.80 -2.68 -21.27
CA SER A 91 11.24 -2.49 -19.88
C SER A 91 10.05 -2.38 -18.92
N GLY A 92 10.23 -2.85 -17.70
CA GLY A 92 9.19 -2.79 -16.67
C GLY A 92 9.50 -3.62 -15.45
N CYS A 93 8.62 -3.54 -14.47
CA CYS A 93 8.68 -4.34 -13.25
C CYS A 93 7.28 -4.84 -12.91
N ILE A 94 7.21 -6.13 -12.59
CA ILE A 94 6.02 -6.82 -12.10
C ILE A 94 6.33 -7.28 -10.69
N ARG A 95 5.50 -6.90 -9.72
CA ARG A 95 5.65 -7.23 -8.31
C ARG A 95 4.44 -8.03 -7.85
N GLY A 96 4.66 -9.21 -7.28
CA GLY A 96 3.60 -10.01 -6.67
C GLY A 96 3.49 -9.72 -5.19
N PHE A 97 2.30 -9.35 -4.71
CA PHE A 97 2.00 -9.14 -3.30
C PHE A 97 0.96 -10.14 -2.83
N ARG A 98 1.26 -10.88 -1.76
CA ARG A 98 0.28 -11.79 -1.16
C ARG A 98 -0.69 -10.99 -0.28
N ARG A 99 -1.98 -11.03 -0.61
CA ARG A 99 -3.06 -10.38 0.16
C ARG A 99 -4.24 -11.35 0.25
N ALA A 100 -4.71 -11.61 1.48
CA ALA A 100 -5.89 -12.44 1.73
C ALA A 100 -5.89 -13.82 1.04
N GLY A 101 -4.73 -14.48 0.95
CA GLY A 101 -4.59 -15.80 0.34
C GLY A 101 -4.34 -15.79 -1.17
N ALA A 102 -4.51 -14.65 -1.85
CA ALA A 102 -4.22 -14.50 -3.29
C ALA A 102 -2.97 -13.65 -3.53
N VAL A 103 -2.34 -13.84 -4.70
CA VAL A 103 -1.25 -12.98 -5.16
C VAL A 103 -1.82 -11.90 -6.09
N HIS A 104 -1.59 -10.64 -5.74
CA HIS A 104 -1.92 -9.50 -6.57
C HIS A 104 -0.70 -8.99 -7.32
N LEU A 105 -0.83 -8.84 -8.63
CA LEU A 105 0.21 -8.29 -9.49
C LEU A 105 0.12 -6.76 -9.55
N VAL A 106 1.23 -6.10 -9.21
CA VAL A 106 1.42 -4.66 -9.34
C VAL A 106 2.48 -4.39 -10.41
N PHE A 107 2.14 -3.50 -11.33
CA PHE A 107 2.95 -3.20 -12.51
C PHE A 107 3.56 -1.80 -12.40
N SER A 108 4.79 -1.64 -12.87
CA SER A 108 5.39 -0.32 -13.06
C SER A 108 4.65 0.48 -14.15
N ARG A 109 4.71 1.81 -14.08
CA ARG A 109 4.11 2.72 -15.07
C ARG A 109 4.62 2.51 -16.50
N ALA A 110 5.83 1.95 -16.66
CA ALA A 110 6.42 1.61 -17.96
C ALA A 110 5.67 0.52 -18.74
N ILE A 111 4.80 -0.25 -18.06
CA ILE A 111 3.98 -1.29 -18.69
C ILE A 111 2.63 -0.66 -19.01
N SER A 112 2.25 -0.68 -20.29
CA SER A 112 0.98 -0.11 -20.80
C SER A 112 -0.24 -0.85 -20.22
N GLY A 113 -1.39 -0.18 -20.17
CA GLY A 113 -2.63 -0.79 -19.64
C GLY A 113 -3.01 -2.09 -20.34
N ALA A 114 -2.91 -2.12 -21.68
CA ALA A 114 -3.17 -3.32 -22.48
C ALA A 114 -2.22 -4.47 -22.12
N ALA A 115 -0.92 -4.20 -22.00
CA ALA A 115 0.05 -5.23 -21.63
C ALA A 115 -0.16 -5.77 -20.21
N ARG A 116 -0.61 -4.93 -19.25
CA ARG A 116 -0.94 -5.37 -17.89
C ARG A 116 -2.01 -6.45 -17.90
N GLN A 117 -3.01 -6.34 -18.77
CA GLN A 117 -4.06 -7.35 -18.86
C GLN A 117 -3.50 -8.67 -19.40
N SER A 118 -2.64 -8.64 -20.43
CA SER A 118 -1.97 -9.84 -20.92
C SER A 118 -1.14 -10.54 -19.84
N PHE A 119 -0.38 -9.78 -19.03
CA PHE A 119 0.37 -10.34 -17.89
C PHE A 119 -0.51 -10.93 -16.79
N ARG A 120 -1.74 -10.40 -16.62
CA ARG A 120 -2.73 -10.97 -15.69
C ARG A 120 -3.34 -12.24 -16.22
N ASN A 121 -3.62 -12.32 -17.52
CA ASN A 121 -4.21 -13.50 -18.15
C ASN A 121 -3.28 -14.72 -18.08
N VAL A 122 -1.97 -14.51 -18.08
CA VAL A 122 -0.98 -15.58 -17.90
C VAL A 122 -0.66 -15.85 -16.43
N TRP A 123 -1.25 -15.12 -15.47
CA TRP A 123 -1.05 -15.39 -14.06
C TRP A 123 -1.88 -16.60 -13.63
N PRO A 124 -1.25 -17.69 -13.17
CA PRO A 124 -1.94 -18.91 -12.75
C PRO A 124 -2.58 -18.70 -11.37
N ASP A 125 -3.83 -18.23 -11.33
CA ASP A 125 -4.83 -18.21 -10.22
C ASP A 125 -4.33 -18.04 -8.75
N GLY A 126 -3.13 -17.50 -8.54
CA GLY A 126 -2.48 -17.41 -7.24
C GLY A 126 -1.81 -18.69 -6.70
N GLN A 127 -1.76 -19.80 -7.44
CA GLN A 127 -1.20 -21.08 -6.94
C GLN A 127 0.32 -21.22 -7.17
N ASP A 128 0.91 -20.57 -8.17
CA ASP A 128 2.30 -20.86 -8.59
C ASP A 128 3.39 -20.02 -7.90
N ALA A 129 3.06 -19.26 -6.86
CA ALA A 129 4.04 -18.52 -6.06
C ALA A 129 4.72 -19.44 -5.01
N GLY A 130 5.43 -20.47 -5.49
CA GLY A 130 6.26 -21.41 -4.72
C GLY A 130 5.52 -22.67 -4.19
N PRO A 131 6.20 -23.82 -4.00
CA PRO A 131 5.54 -25.12 -4.04
C PRO A 131 4.85 -25.56 -2.74
N ARG A 132 3.73 -26.28 -2.87
CA ARG A 132 3.77 -27.71 -2.52
C ARG A 132 3.53 -28.52 -3.80
N PRO A 133 4.39 -29.49 -4.13
CA PRO A 133 4.02 -30.53 -5.07
C PRO A 133 2.83 -31.27 -4.46
N ILE A 134 1.68 -31.26 -5.12
CA ILE A 134 0.73 -32.35 -4.91
C ILE A 134 1.39 -33.53 -5.63
N PRO A 135 1.82 -34.61 -4.94
CA PRO A 135 2.30 -35.77 -5.65
C PRO A 135 1.23 -36.19 -6.65
N PRO A 136 1.60 -36.63 -7.87
CA PRO A 136 0.61 -37.16 -8.79
C PRO A 136 -0.21 -38.19 -8.02
N ARG A 137 -1.52 -38.00 -7.94
CA ARG A 137 -2.42 -39.07 -7.50
C ARG A 137 -2.16 -40.16 -8.53
N GLY A 138 -1.32 -41.13 -8.15
CA GLY A 138 -0.90 -42.20 -9.04
C GLY A 138 -2.13 -42.85 -9.65
N PRO A 139 -1.99 -43.46 -10.84
CA PRO A 139 -3.12 -44.10 -11.50
C PRO A 139 -3.74 -45.06 -10.49
N SER A 140 -4.97 -44.78 -10.08
CA SER A 140 -5.75 -45.70 -9.26
C SER A 140 -5.83 -46.98 -10.07
N GLY A 141 -5.00 -47.94 -9.71
CA GLY A 141 -4.92 -49.23 -10.35
C GLY A 141 -6.28 -49.89 -10.28
N ARG A 142 -7.06 -49.79 -11.35
CA ARG A 142 -8.12 -50.75 -11.64
C ARG A 142 -7.60 -51.65 -12.72
N ARG A 143 -6.79 -52.63 -12.29
CA ARG A 143 -6.53 -53.85 -13.04
C ARG A 143 -7.87 -54.51 -13.36
N ALA A 144 -7.92 -55.02 -14.58
CA ALA A 144 -8.94 -55.87 -15.15
C ALA A 144 -9.49 -56.96 -14.22
N ARG A 145 -10.80 -57.20 -14.33
CA ARG A 145 -11.44 -58.51 -14.48
C ARG A 145 -12.57 -58.25 -15.49
N GLY A 146 -12.61 -58.95 -16.63
CA GLY A 146 -12.83 -60.39 -16.69
C GLY A 146 -14.30 -60.55 -17.03
#